data_AF-A0A455U1W1-F1
#
_entry.id   AF-A0A455U1W1-F1
#
_cell.length_a   1.000
_cell.length_b   1.000
_cell.length_c   1.000
_cell.angle_alpha   90.00
_cell.angle_beta   90.00
_cell.angle_gamma   90.00
#
_symmetry.space_group_name_H-M   'P 1'
#
loop_
_entity.id
_entity.type
_entity.pdbx_description
1 polymer ?
#
loop_
_entity_poly.entity_id
_entity_poly.type
_entity_poly.pdbx_seq_one_letter_code
_entity_poly.pdbx_strand_id
1 'polypeptide(L)'
;MHGHCHHKAIMHLDAELALMQQMGLDYEVLDSGCCGLSGSFGFEHDKYAISMAAGERVLLPRVREAEEGTLIITNGFSCREQIAHATPRRALHIAEVLRMAMDSAQDVINGPPEQAIEWRRAQAQRKANQRTASIAGLVVMAGLLAWGVSRQRR
;
A
#
# COMPACT_ATOMS: atom_id res chain seq x y z
N MET A 1 15.22 1.03 1.17
CA MET A 1 14.39 -0.13 1.54
C MET A 1 14.43 -0.33 3.05
N HIS A 2 13.26 -0.51 3.68
CA HIS A 2 13.13 -0.86 5.09
C HIS A 2 12.76 -2.34 5.22
N GLY A 3 13.68 -3.11 5.83
CA GLY A 3 13.47 -4.53 6.12
C GLY A 3 12.42 -4.71 7.21
N HIS A 4 11.31 -5.37 6.89
CA HIS A 4 10.31 -5.71 7.88
C HIS A 4 10.95 -6.58 8.98
N CYS A 5 10.91 -6.12 10.23
CA CYS A 5 11.70 -6.69 11.33
C CYS A 5 11.54 -8.21 11.49
N HIS A 6 10.32 -8.73 11.42
CA HIS A 6 10.07 -10.19 11.52
C HIS A 6 10.65 -10.96 10.33
N HIS A 7 10.54 -10.39 9.13
CA HIS A 7 11.13 -10.97 7.93
C HIS A 7 12.66 -10.98 8.04
N LYS A 8 13.28 -9.82 8.29
CA LYS A 8 14.74 -9.67 8.43
C LYS A 8 15.32 -10.60 9.49
N ALA A 9 14.61 -10.81 10.61
CA ALA A 9 15.10 -11.61 11.72
C ALA A 9 15.04 -13.13 11.46
N ILE A 10 14.05 -13.62 10.71
CA ILE A 10 13.80 -15.06 10.55
C ILE A 10 14.18 -15.56 9.15
N MET A 11 13.86 -14.79 8.12
CA MET A 11 14.00 -15.18 6.71
C MET A 11 15.15 -14.46 6.01
N HIS A 12 15.82 -13.51 6.69
CA HIS A 12 16.83 -12.62 6.12
C HIS A 12 16.24 -11.76 5.00
N LEU A 13 17.05 -11.14 4.14
CA LEU A 13 16.56 -10.28 3.05
C LEU A 13 17.14 -10.66 1.68
N ASP A 14 17.89 -11.76 1.61
CA ASP A 14 18.71 -12.09 0.44
C ASP A 14 17.89 -12.19 -0.85
N ALA A 15 16.67 -12.72 -0.78
CA ALA A 15 15.77 -12.83 -1.92
C ALA A 15 15.30 -11.45 -2.42
N GLU A 16 14.91 -10.54 -1.52
CA GLU A 16 14.56 -9.17 -1.87
C GLU A 16 15.73 -8.40 -2.46
N LEU A 17 16.92 -8.53 -1.87
CA LEU A 17 18.12 -7.85 -2.37
C LEU A 17 18.49 -8.35 -3.77
N ALA A 18 18.49 -9.68 -3.97
CA ALA A 18 18.74 -10.29 -5.27
C ALA A 18 17.71 -9.82 -6.31
N LEU A 19 16.42 -9.77 -5.96
CA LEU A 19 15.37 -9.28 -6.85
C LEU A 19 15.55 -7.80 -7.20
N MET A 20 15.84 -6.93 -6.22
CA MET A 20 16.09 -5.50 -6.48
C MET A 20 17.31 -5.29 -7.36
N GLN A 21 18.36 -6.09 -7.16
CA GLN A 21 19.55 -6.06 -8.01
C GLN A 21 19.26 -6.54 -9.44
N GLN A 22 18.46 -7.60 -9.61
CA GLN A 22 18.00 -8.04 -10.94
C GLN A 22 17.12 -7.01 -11.65
N MET A 23 16.32 -6.25 -10.90
CA MET A 23 15.57 -5.11 -11.42
C MET A 23 16.45 -3.91 -11.75
N GLY A 24 17.74 -3.94 -11.44
CA GLY A 24 18.68 -2.84 -11.70
C GLY A 24 18.46 -1.61 -10.82
N LEU A 25 17.85 -1.78 -9.64
CA LEU A 25 17.64 -0.67 -8.72
C LEU A 25 18.95 -0.26 -8.05
N ASP A 26 19.19 1.05 -7.96
CA ASP A 26 20.11 1.62 -6.97
C ASP A 26 19.36 1.72 -5.64
N TYR A 27 19.80 0.97 -4.63
CA TYR A 27 19.07 0.86 -3.38
C TYR A 27 20.00 0.91 -2.16
N GLU A 28 19.48 1.56 -1.13
CA GLU A 28 20.03 1.49 0.22
C GLU A 28 19.11 0.65 1.10
N VAL A 29 19.68 -0.28 1.87
CA VAL A 29 18.95 -0.97 2.94
C VAL A 29 19.17 -0.18 4.22
N LEU A 30 18.10 0.38 4.78
CA LEU A 30 18.20 1.16 6.02
C LEU A 30 18.58 0.25 7.18
N ASP A 31 19.59 0.65 7.96
CA ASP A 31 19.90 0.05 9.26
C ASP A 31 18.93 0.56 10.33
N SER A 32 17.66 0.29 10.09
CA SER A 32 16.55 0.63 10.98
C SER A 32 16.10 -0.58 11.79
N GLY A 33 15.63 -0.33 13.01
CA GLY A 33 14.94 -1.31 13.86
C GLY A 33 13.46 -1.48 13.48
N CYS A 34 12.59 -1.72 14.46
CA CYS A 34 11.15 -1.77 14.23
C CYS A 34 10.61 -0.41 13.74
N CYS A 35 9.60 -0.42 12.87
CA CYS A 35 8.89 0.79 12.44
C CYS A 35 8.08 1.46 13.56
N GLY A 36 7.69 0.71 14.60
CA GLY A 36 6.92 1.20 15.75
C GLY A 36 5.50 0.69 15.84
N LEU A 37 4.87 0.29 14.73
CA LEU A 37 3.42 0.00 14.71
C LEU A 37 3.04 -1.39 15.23
N SER A 38 3.72 -2.45 14.78
CA SER A 38 3.50 -3.86 15.19
C SER A 38 2.02 -4.25 15.41
N GLY A 39 1.18 -4.14 14.38
CA GLY A 39 -0.26 -4.40 14.48
C GLY A 39 -1.03 -3.21 15.06
N SER A 40 -1.87 -3.44 16.08
CA SER A 40 -2.63 -2.38 16.77
C SER A 40 -1.79 -1.58 17.77
N PHE A 41 -0.62 -2.09 18.18
CA PHE A 41 0.19 -1.51 19.25
C PHE A 41 0.42 -0.02 19.06
N GLY A 42 0.83 0.41 17.87
CA GLY A 42 1.10 1.82 17.62
C GLY A 42 -0.14 2.72 17.47
N PHE A 43 -1.36 2.19 17.58
CA PHE A 43 -2.59 2.96 17.65
C PHE A 43 -3.14 3.06 19.08
N GLU A 44 -2.63 2.26 20.02
CA GLU A 44 -3.07 2.30 21.41
C GLU A 44 -2.60 3.61 22.07
N HIS A 45 -3.51 4.30 22.76
CA HIS A 45 -3.27 5.64 23.31
C HIS A 45 -1.99 5.71 24.17
N ASP A 46 -1.77 4.71 25.03
CA ASP A 46 -0.62 4.63 25.93
C ASP A 46 0.67 4.16 25.24
N LYS A 47 0.59 3.64 24.01
CA LYS A 47 1.72 3.14 23.22
C LYS A 47 2.07 4.02 22.03
N TYR A 48 1.18 4.94 21.65
CA TYR A 48 1.35 5.82 20.49
C TYR A 48 2.69 6.56 20.50
N ALA A 49 3.04 7.19 21.63
CA ALA A 49 4.30 7.93 21.76
C ALA A 49 5.53 7.02 21.58
N ILE A 50 5.47 5.77 22.06
CA ILE A 50 6.54 4.79 21.93
C ILE A 50 6.66 4.31 20.48
N SER A 51 5.53 4.05 19.82
CA SER A 51 5.47 3.70 18.40
C SER A 51 6.11 4.79 17.53
N MET A 52 5.70 6.04 17.74
CA MET A 52 6.27 7.18 17.02
C MET A 52 7.77 7.32 17.30
N ALA A 53 8.19 7.26 18.56
CA ALA A 53 9.60 7.33 18.93
C ALA A 53 10.44 6.23 18.27
N ALA A 54 9.90 5.01 18.11
CA ALA A 54 10.59 3.93 17.41
C ALA A 54 10.79 4.24 15.92
N GLY A 55 9.74 4.71 15.23
CA GLY A 55 9.82 5.11 13.83
C GLY A 55 10.75 6.30 13.60
N GLU A 56 10.77 7.25 14.53
CA GLU A 56 11.59 8.47 14.48
C GLU A 56 13.09 8.23 14.65
N ARG A 57 13.53 7.03 15.05
CA ARG A 57 14.96 6.72 15.17
C ARG A 57 15.71 6.79 13.84
N VAL A 58 15.13 6.20 12.79
CA VAL A 58 15.78 6.05 11.48
C VAL A 58 14.76 6.11 10.35
N LEU A 59 13.69 5.31 10.43
CA LEU A 59 12.79 5.11 9.30
C LEU A 59 12.11 6.41 8.83
N LEU A 60 11.43 7.10 9.74
CA LEU A 60 10.62 8.27 9.40
C LEU A 60 11.46 9.48 8.93
N PRO A 61 12.59 9.82 9.57
CA PRO A 61 13.49 10.85 9.05
C PRO A 61 13.96 10.54 7.62
N ARG A 62 14.43 9.32 7.36
CA ARG A 62 14.97 8.93 6.06
C ARG A 62 13.92 8.94 4.95
N VAL A 63 12.65 8.66 5.29
CA VAL A 63 11.53 8.80 4.35
C VAL A 63 11.24 10.27 4.04
N ARG A 64 11.29 11.17 5.03
CA ARG A 64 11.03 12.61 4.81
C ARG A 64 12.15 13.30 4.06
N GLU A 65 13.38 12.82 4.20
CA GLU A 65 14.57 13.31 3.48
C GLU A 65 14.67 12.78 2.05
N ALA A 66 13.95 11.70 1.73
CA ALA A 66 14.01 11.09 0.41
C ALA A 66 13.43 12.03 -0.65
N GLU A 67 14.15 12.16 -1.77
CA GLU A 67 13.66 12.89 -2.95
C GLU A 67 12.30 12.37 -3.42
N GLU A 68 11.56 13.23 -4.12
CA GLU A 68 10.20 12.92 -4.58
C GLU A 68 10.17 11.66 -5.46
N GLY A 69 11.15 11.49 -6.35
CA GLY A 69 11.27 10.31 -7.22
C GLY A 69 11.76 9.03 -6.53
N THR A 70 12.19 9.10 -5.28
CA THR A 70 12.77 7.93 -4.57
C THR A 70 11.69 6.92 -4.20
N LEU A 71 11.91 5.66 -4.57
CA LEU A 71 11.07 4.54 -4.16
C LEU A 71 11.28 4.24 -2.67
N ILE A 72 10.20 4.30 -1.89
CA ILE A 72 10.21 3.83 -0.51
C ILE A 72 9.67 2.40 -0.48
N ILE A 73 10.50 1.42 -0.15
CA ILE A 73 10.14 -0.01 -0.25
C ILE A 73 10.08 -0.66 1.13
N THR A 74 8.97 -1.31 1.46
CA THR A 74 8.86 -2.25 2.58
C THR A 74 7.73 -3.27 2.40
N ASN A 75 8.02 -4.54 2.68
CA ASN A 75 7.07 -5.63 2.53
C ASN A 75 6.09 -5.73 3.71
N GLY A 76 6.44 -5.18 4.87
CA GLY A 76 5.61 -5.24 6.07
C GLY A 76 4.39 -4.32 5.99
N PHE A 77 3.18 -4.87 6.18
CA PHE A 77 1.95 -4.08 6.23
C PHE A 77 2.02 -2.98 7.28
N SER A 78 2.37 -3.31 8.53
CA SER A 78 2.49 -2.32 9.60
C SER A 78 3.55 -1.25 9.31
N CYS A 79 4.64 -1.61 8.60
CA CYS A 79 5.66 -0.65 8.21
C CYS A 79 5.12 0.36 7.19
N ARG A 80 4.35 -0.10 6.19
CA ARG A 80 3.70 0.78 5.21
C ARG A 80 2.68 1.70 5.87
N GLU A 81 1.85 1.17 6.77
CA GLU A 81 0.86 1.97 7.51
C GLU A 81 1.52 3.01 8.41
N GLN A 82 2.60 2.67 9.11
CA GLN A 82 3.34 3.64 9.92
C GLN A 82 3.88 4.81 9.07
N ILE A 83 4.45 4.50 7.91
CA ILE A 83 4.99 5.52 7.00
C ILE A 83 3.86 6.41 6.47
N ALA A 84 2.75 5.81 6.05
CA ALA A 84 1.58 6.55 5.55
C ALA A 84 0.91 7.39 6.64
N HIS A 85 0.95 6.95 7.89
CA HIS A 85 0.41 7.71 9.02
C HIS A 85 1.29 8.91 9.38
N ALA A 86 2.61 8.72 9.39
CA ALA A 86 3.56 9.70 9.93
C ALA A 86 4.19 10.63 8.87
N THR A 87 3.96 10.37 7.58
CA THR A 87 4.60 11.12 6.48
C THR A 87 3.63 11.30 5.30
N PRO A 88 3.86 12.26 4.39
CA PRO A 88 3.08 12.38 3.16
C PRO A 88 3.42 11.31 2.10
N ARG A 89 4.42 10.46 2.37
CA ARG A 89 4.86 9.41 1.45
C ARG A 89 4.13 8.11 1.76
N ARG A 90 4.02 7.25 0.76
CA ARG A 90 3.58 5.86 0.97
C ARG A 90 4.65 4.90 0.49
N ALA A 91 4.92 3.91 1.33
CA ALA A 91 5.85 2.86 0.95
C ALA A 91 5.16 1.79 0.10
N LEU A 92 5.90 1.25 -0.85
CA LEU A 92 5.50 0.20 -1.78
C LEU A 92 5.98 -1.16 -1.29
N HIS A 93 5.19 -2.19 -1.60
CA HIS A 93 5.61 -3.58 -1.53
C HIS A 93 6.50 -3.92 -2.73
N ILE A 94 7.51 -4.79 -2.58
CA ILE A 94 8.44 -5.10 -3.67
C ILE A 94 7.75 -5.66 -4.92
N ALA A 95 6.67 -6.43 -4.75
CA ALA A 95 5.85 -6.92 -5.85
C ALA A 95 5.19 -5.81 -6.68
N GLU A 96 4.89 -4.66 -6.08
CA GLU A 96 4.36 -3.49 -6.78
C GLU A 96 5.45 -2.81 -7.61
N VAL A 97 6.65 -2.70 -7.04
CA VAL A 97 7.83 -2.20 -7.76
C VAL A 97 8.18 -3.12 -8.92
N LEU A 98 8.13 -4.44 -8.73
CA LEU A 98 8.31 -5.41 -9.80
C LEU A 98 7.26 -5.23 -10.90
N ARG A 99 5.98 -5.03 -10.54
CA ARG A 99 4.94 -4.73 -11.52
C ARG A 99 5.26 -3.46 -12.30
N MET A 100 5.68 -2.39 -11.62
CA MET A 100 6.09 -1.14 -12.27
C MET A 100 7.24 -1.36 -13.26
N ALA A 101 8.22 -2.19 -12.90
CA ALA A 101 9.34 -2.53 -13.77
C ALA A 101 8.93 -3.38 -14.99
N MET A 102 7.88 -4.20 -14.86
CA MET A 102 7.36 -5.03 -15.96
C MET A 102 6.47 -4.25 -16.93
N ASP A 103 5.88 -3.14 -16.50
CA ASP A 103 4.98 -2.37 -17.35
C ASP A 103 5.79 -1.45 -18.27
N SER A 104 5.67 -1.67 -19.59
CA SER A 104 6.35 -0.88 -20.61
C SER A 104 5.90 0.60 -20.58
N ALA A 105 6.66 1.46 -19.90
CA ALA A 105 6.67 2.93 -20.03
C ALA A 105 5.30 3.66 -20.03
N GLN A 106 4.28 3.12 -19.37
CA GLN A 106 2.97 3.75 -19.31
C GLN A 106 2.76 4.34 -17.91
N ASP A 107 2.69 5.68 -17.88
CA ASP A 107 2.51 6.57 -16.74
C ASP A 107 3.83 7.10 -16.17
N VAL A 108 4.46 8.02 -16.91
CA VAL A 108 5.35 9.01 -16.27
C VAL A 108 4.47 9.83 -15.33
N ILE A 109 4.48 9.48 -14.06
CA ILE A 109 3.79 10.27 -13.05
C ILE A 109 4.73 11.38 -12.61
N ASN A 110 4.29 12.62 -12.83
CA ASN A 110 4.90 13.78 -12.21
C ASN A 110 4.54 13.76 -10.72
N GLY A 111 5.44 13.22 -9.90
CA GLY A 111 5.26 13.14 -8.46
C GLY A 111 5.84 11.86 -7.85
N PRO A 112 5.50 11.57 -6.58
CA PRO A 112 5.96 10.37 -5.90
C PRO A 112 5.55 9.08 -6.64
N PRO A 113 6.47 8.11 -6.80
CA PRO A 113 6.23 6.90 -7.59
C PRO A 113 5.07 6.04 -7.05
N GLU A 114 4.78 6.13 -5.75
CA GLU A 114 3.66 5.42 -5.13
C GLU A 114 2.28 5.78 -5.72
N GLN A 115 2.13 6.99 -6.29
CA GLN A 115 0.86 7.45 -6.86
C GLN A 115 0.40 6.59 -8.04
N ALA A 116 1.33 5.96 -8.76
CA ALA A 116 0.99 5.08 -9.89
C ALA A 116 0.18 3.88 -9.42
N ILE A 117 0.60 3.31 -8.30
CA ILE A 117 -0.06 2.16 -7.71
C ILE A 117 -1.39 2.57 -7.08
N GLU A 118 -1.43 3.71 -6.39
CA GLU A 118 -2.68 4.24 -5.81
C GLU A 118 -3.74 4.51 -6.86
N TRP A 119 -3.36 5.17 -7.95
CA TRP A 119 -4.26 5.48 -9.05
C TRP A 119 -4.83 4.20 -9.68
N ARG A 120 -3.97 3.20 -9.93
CA ARG A 120 -4.42 1.90 -10.46
C ARG A 120 -5.39 1.20 -9.51
N ARG A 121 -5.12 1.23 -8.20
CA ARG A 121 -6.03 0.69 -7.17
C ARG A 121 -7.37 1.42 -7.18
N ALA A 122 -7.36 2.75 -7.20
CA ALA A 122 -8.57 3.57 -7.24
C ALA A 122 -9.40 3.28 -8.50
N GLN A 123 -8.76 3.14 -9.66
CA GLN A 123 -9.44 2.75 -10.90
C GLN A 123 -10.03 1.36 -10.84
N ALA A 124 -9.28 0.37 -10.34
CA ALA A 124 -9.75 -1.00 -10.19
C ALA A 124 -10.96 -1.05 -9.25
N GLN A 125 -10.89 -0.35 -8.11
CA GLN A 125 -12.01 -0.25 -7.16
C GLN A 125 -13.22 0.44 -7.78
N ARG A 126 -13.03 1.54 -8.53
CA ARG A 126 -14.13 2.23 -9.22
C ARG A 126 -14.84 1.31 -10.22
N LYS A 127 -14.09 0.56 -11.04
CA LYS A 127 -14.64 -0.42 -11.98
C LYS A 127 -15.40 -1.53 -11.26
N ALA A 128 -14.86 -2.04 -10.15
CA ALA A 128 -15.53 -3.04 -9.31
C ALA A 128 -16.85 -2.50 -8.73
N ASN A 129 -16.82 -1.30 -8.15
CA ASN A 129 -18.01 -0.64 -7.59
C ASN A 129 -19.08 -0.38 -8.66
N GLN A 130 -18.69 0.07 -9.86
CA GLN A 130 -19.61 0.25 -10.98
C GLN A 130 -20.30 -1.06 -11.37
N ARG A 131 -19.55 -2.16 -11.48
CA ARG A 131 -20.11 -3.49 -11.77
C ARG A 131 -21.09 -3.94 -10.69
N THR A 132 -20.72 -3.83 -9.42
CA THR A 132 -21.58 -4.21 -8.29
C THR A 132 -22.86 -3.37 -8.27
N ALA A 133 -22.76 -2.06 -8.49
CA ALA A 133 -23.91 -1.16 -8.54
C ALA A 133 -24.85 -1.50 -9.70
N SER A 134 -24.33 -1.82 -10.89
CA SER A 134 -25.14 -2.26 -12.03
C SER A 134 -25.91 -3.56 -11.72
N ILE A 135 -25.24 -4.55 -11.11
CA ILE A 135 -25.88 -5.81 -10.71
C ILE A 135 -26.97 -5.55 -9.67
N ALA A 136 -26.68 -4.80 -8.61
CA ALA A 136 -27.65 -4.47 -7.57
C ALA A 136 -28.86 -3.72 -8.14
N GLY A 137 -28.63 -2.74 -9.05
CA GLY A 137 -29.69 -2.01 -9.74
C GLY A 137 -30.61 -2.92 -10.55
N LEU A 138 -30.05 -3.88 -11.28
CA LEU A 138 -30.85 -4.87 -12.03
C LEU A 138 -31.69 -5.76 -11.11
N VAL A 139 -31.14 -6.21 -9.99
CA VAL A 139 -31.89 -7.01 -9.00
C VAL A 139 -33.04 -6.20 -8.39
N VAL A 140 -32.80 -4.95 -8.01
CA VAL A 140 -33.84 -4.06 -7.46
C VAL A 140 -34.94 -3.81 -8.50
N MET A 141 -34.58 -3.50 -9.75
CA MET A 141 -35.57 -3.30 -10.82
C MET A 141 -36.41 -4.55 -11.07
N ALA A 142 -35.79 -5.73 -11.15
CA ALA A 142 -36.50 -6.99 -11.33
C ALA A 142 -37.47 -7.27 -10.16
N GLY A 143 -37.04 -7.01 -8.93
CA GLY A 143 -37.89 -7.12 -7.73
C GLY A 143 -39.09 -6.17 -7.75
N LEU A 144 -38.89 -4.91 -8.14
CA LEU A 144 -39.98 -3.92 -8.26
C LEU A 144 -40.97 -4.29 -9.36
N LEU A 145 -40.49 -4.78 -10.51
CA LEU A 145 -41.34 -5.24 -11.61
C LEU A 145 -42.18 -6.46 -11.18
N ALA A 146 -41.56 -7.45 -10.54
CA ALA A 146 -42.26 -8.63 -10.03
C ALA A 146 -43.33 -8.25 -8.99
N TRP A 147 -43.01 -7.32 -8.07
CA TRP A 147 -43.97 -6.80 -7.09
C TRP A 147 -45.15 -6.08 -7.77
N GLY A 148 -44.88 -5.19 -8.73
CA GLY A 148 -45.91 -4.48 -9.48
C GLY A 148 -46.86 -5.42 -10.23
N VAL A 149 -46.31 -6.43 -10.92
CA VAL A 149 -47.11 -7.46 -11.61
C VAL A 149 -47.96 -8.27 -10.63
N SER A 150 -47.41 -8.61 -9.45
CA SER A 150 -48.16 -9.37 -8.44
C SER A 150 -49.35 -8.58 -7.86
N ARG A 151 -49.24 -7.25 -7.80
CA ARG A 151 -50.27 -6.37 -7.27
C ARG A 151 -51.40 -6.11 -8.25
N GLN A 152 -51.13 -6.11 -9.56
CA GLN A 152 -52.16 -5.99 -10.60
C GLN A 152 -53.00 -7.26 -10.79
N ARG A 153 -52.50 -8.41 -10.33
CA ARG A 153 -53.19 -9.72 -10.42
C ARG A 153 -54.07 -10.03 -9.21
N ARG A 154 -54.06 -9.20 -8.17
CA ARG A 154 -54.95 -9.28 -7.00
C ARG A 154 -56.08 -8.28 -7.13
#